data_AF-A0A942SMY7-F1
#
_entry.id   AF-A0A942SMY7-F1
#
_cell.length_a   1.000
_cell.length_b   1.000
_cell.length_c   1.000
_cell.angle_alpha   90.00
_cell.angle_beta   90.00
_cell.angle_gamma   90.00
#
_symmetry.space_group_name_H-M   'P 1'
#
loop_
_entity.id
_entity.type
_entity.pdbx_description
1 polymer ?
#
loop_
_entity_poly.entity_id
_entity_poly.type
_entity_poly.pdbx_seq_one_letter_code
_entity_poly.pdbx_strand_id
1 'polypeptide(L)'
;MENREIDKLVAEKVMGYRFDSTKSTYFKNIGHGWENPVFDFHPSEDIASAWLIIEELYKRKQIRMFVSNNFHPLWEARCKKDTGDWIGHGFDEETAPLAICKAALNVVGVEVN
;
A
#
# COMPACT_ATOMS: atom_id res chain seq x y z
N MET A 1 15.03 -1.45 -1.73
CA MET A 1 14.60 -1.99 -0.41
C MET A 1 13.99 -3.38 -0.61
N GLU A 2 14.05 -4.30 0.36
CA GLU A 2 13.44 -5.63 0.21
C GLU A 2 11.91 -5.56 0.24
N ASN A 3 11.21 -6.40 -0.54
CA ASN A 3 9.74 -6.46 -0.60
C ASN A 3 9.10 -6.59 0.79
N ARG A 4 9.71 -7.39 1.66
CA ARG A 4 9.18 -7.58 3.02
C ARG A 4 9.28 -6.33 3.88
N GLU A 5 10.24 -5.44 3.65
CA GLU A 5 10.33 -4.16 4.35
C GLU A 5 9.28 -3.17 3.83
N ILE A 6 9.01 -3.19 2.52
CA ILE A 6 7.91 -2.44 1.89
C ILE A 6 6.57 -2.86 2.49
N ASP A 7 6.29 -4.16 2.58
CA ASP A 7 5.05 -4.69 3.18
C ASP A 7 4.83 -4.15 4.60
N LYS A 8 5.89 -4.15 5.42
CA LYS A 8 5.84 -3.66 6.80
C LYS A 8 5.52 -2.17 6.85
N LEU A 9 6.20 -1.38 6.02
CA LEU A 9 5.95 0.06 5.93
C LEU A 9 4.53 0.37 5.47
N VAL A 10 4.01 -0.37 4.48
CA VAL A 10 2.63 -0.22 4.01
C VAL A 10 1.65 -0.54 5.13
N ALA A 11 1.84 -1.67 5.81
CA ALA A 11 0.99 -2.09 6.91
C ALA A 11 0.89 -1.00 7.99
N GLU A 12 2.02 -0.42 8.39
CA GLU A 12 2.06 0.56 9.47
C GLU A 12 1.63 1.97 9.03
N LYS A 13 2.18 2.47 7.91
CA LYS A 13 2.06 3.87 7.50
C LYS A 13 0.84 4.15 6.64
N VAL A 14 0.39 3.16 5.87
CA VAL A 14 -0.76 3.30 4.98
C VAL A 14 -2.01 2.69 5.61
N MET A 15 -1.93 1.42 6.03
CA MET A 15 -3.08 0.69 6.57
C MET A 15 -3.38 1.04 8.04
N GLY A 16 -2.37 1.52 8.77
CA GLY A 16 -2.46 1.82 10.21
C GLY A 16 -2.53 0.57 11.07
N TYR A 17 -1.97 -0.54 10.58
CA TYR A 17 -1.86 -1.79 11.33
C TYR A 17 -0.76 -1.69 12.37
N ARG A 18 -0.87 -2.50 13.42
CA ARG A 18 0.16 -2.63 14.46
C ARG A 18 0.76 -4.02 14.43
N PHE A 19 2.08 -4.09 14.42
CA PHE A 19 2.80 -5.34 14.59
C PHE A 19 2.80 -5.76 16.07
N ASP A 20 2.37 -6.98 16.35
CA ASP A 20 2.52 -7.64 17.65
C ASP A 20 3.68 -8.62 17.57
N SER A 21 4.78 -8.31 18.26
CA SER A 21 5.98 -9.15 18.29
C SER A 21 5.76 -10.48 19.00
N THR A 22 4.81 -10.56 19.93
CA THR A 22 4.49 -11.77 20.69
C THR A 22 3.82 -12.81 19.80
N LYS A 23 2.97 -12.35 18.88
CA LYS A 23 2.23 -13.18 17.93
C LYS A 23 2.85 -13.19 16.53
N SER A 24 3.90 -12.40 16.31
CA SER A 24 4.59 -12.20 15.04
C SER A 24 3.65 -11.88 13.87
N THR A 25 2.69 -10.98 14.09
CA THR A 25 1.62 -10.68 13.11
C THR A 25 1.06 -9.26 13.24
N TYR A 26 0.30 -8.81 12.23
CA TYR A 26 -0.31 -7.48 12.19
C TYR A 26 -1.75 -7.48 12.65
N PHE A 27 -2.17 -6.44 13.36
CA PHE A 27 -3.55 -6.23 13.79
C PHE A 27 -4.13 -4.96 13.19
N LYS A 28 -5.39 -5.00 12.77
CA LYS A 28 -6.14 -3.86 12.27
C LYS A 28 -7.00 -3.25 13.37
N ASN A 29 -6.98 -1.92 13.49
CA ASN A 29 -7.90 -1.21 14.37
C ASN A 29 -9.29 -1.11 13.72
N ILE A 30 -10.33 -1.52 14.45
CA ILE A 30 -11.73 -1.51 14.00
C ILE A 30 -12.61 -0.48 14.72
N GLY A 31 -11.98 0.48 15.42
CA GLY A 31 -12.64 1.56 16.17
C GLY A 31 -13.05 1.18 17.60
N HIS A 32 -13.35 -0.09 17.86
CA HIS A 32 -13.73 -0.61 19.18
C HIS A 32 -12.80 -1.74 19.67
N GLY A 33 -11.65 -1.92 19.01
CA GLY A 33 -10.68 -2.94 19.34
C GLY A 33 -9.66 -3.17 18.23
N TRP A 34 -8.86 -4.21 18.41
CA TRP A 34 -7.93 -4.74 17.41
C TRP A 34 -8.47 -6.09 16.96
N GLU A 35 -8.80 -6.19 15.68
CA GLU A 35 -9.32 -7.41 15.09
C GLU A 35 -8.20 -8.24 14.47
N ASN A 36 -8.54 -9.52 14.24
CA ASN A 36 -7.72 -10.66 13.83
C ASN A 36 -6.35 -10.35 13.22
N PRO A 37 -5.37 -11.24 13.49
CA PRO A 37 -4.11 -11.19 12.77
C PRO A 37 -4.35 -11.14 11.26
N VAL A 38 -3.75 -10.18 10.58
CA VAL A 38 -3.64 -10.18 9.13
C VAL A 38 -2.49 -11.13 8.80
N PHE A 39 -2.78 -12.44 8.84
CA PHE A 39 -1.76 -13.49 8.76
C PHE A 39 -1.00 -13.48 7.43
N ASP A 40 -1.61 -13.02 6.34
CA ASP A 40 -1.06 -13.11 4.98
C ASP A 40 -1.06 -11.75 4.26
N PHE A 41 -0.61 -10.68 4.92
CA PHE A 41 -0.45 -9.38 4.25
C PHE A 41 0.90 -9.31 3.53
N HIS A 42 0.86 -9.49 2.20
CA HIS A 42 2.01 -9.46 1.30
C HIS A 42 1.78 -8.54 0.09
N PRO A 43 1.46 -7.26 0.31
CA PRO A 43 0.98 -6.39 -0.75
C PRO A 43 2.01 -6.05 -1.84
N SER A 44 3.31 -6.26 -1.62
CA SER A 44 4.31 -6.05 -2.68
C SER A 44 4.36 -7.21 -3.70
N GLU A 45 3.73 -8.34 -3.39
CA GLU A 45 3.80 -9.58 -4.18
C GLU A 45 2.41 -10.11 -4.57
N ASP A 46 1.40 -9.91 -3.73
CA ASP A 46 0.02 -10.35 -3.95
C ASP A 46 -0.89 -9.17 -4.31
N ILE A 47 -1.53 -9.24 -5.48
CA ILE A 47 -2.42 -8.21 -5.97
C ILE A 47 -3.68 -8.07 -5.11
N ALA A 48 -4.18 -9.14 -4.48
CA ALA A 48 -5.35 -9.05 -3.61
C ALA A 48 -5.04 -8.20 -2.37
N SER A 49 -3.89 -8.45 -1.74
CA SER A 49 -3.35 -7.64 -0.64
C SER A 49 -3.07 -6.21 -1.07
N ALA A 50 -2.47 -6.00 -2.25
CA ALA A 50 -2.19 -4.67 -2.79
C ALA A 50 -3.49 -3.87 -3.01
N TRP A 51 -4.56 -4.53 -3.47
CA TRP A 51 -5.84 -3.86 -3.74
C TRP A 51 -6.48 -3.29 -2.47
N LEU A 52 -6.28 -3.94 -1.31
CA LEU A 52 -6.74 -3.41 -0.01
C LEU A 52 -6.15 -2.03 0.29
N ILE A 53 -4.95 -1.73 -0.21
CA ILE A 53 -4.32 -0.41 -0.07
C ILE A 53 -5.12 0.65 -0.82
N ILE A 54 -5.53 0.34 -2.05
CA ILE A 54 -6.32 1.24 -2.90
C ILE A 54 -7.64 1.57 -2.20
N GLU A 55 -8.31 0.55 -1.69
CA GLU A 55 -9.57 0.71 -0.95
C GLU A 55 -9.38 1.53 0.33
N GLU A 56 -8.31 1.30 1.09
CA GLU A 56 -8.04 2.02 2.33
C GLU A 56 -7.69 3.50 2.08
N LEU A 57 -6.88 3.79 1.05
CA LEU A 57 -6.56 5.15 0.63
C LEU A 57 -7.80 5.92 0.21
N TYR A 58 -8.70 5.28 -0.55
CA TYR A 58 -9.95 5.90 -0.95
C TYR A 58 -10.85 6.13 0.26
N LYS A 59 -11.09 5.10 1.09
CA LYS A 59 -11.98 5.14 2.25
C LYS A 59 -11.55 6.17 3.30
N ARG A 60 -10.25 6.26 3.61
CA ARG A 60 -9.76 7.16 4.68
C ARG A 60 -9.40 8.55 4.21
N LYS A 61 -8.93 8.70 2.97
CA LYS A 61 -8.29 9.93 2.50
C LYS A 61 -8.88 10.50 1.22
N GLN A 62 -9.88 9.85 0.62
CA GLN A 62 -10.46 10.23 -0.68
C GLN A 62 -9.36 10.34 -1.78
N ILE A 63 -8.41 9.41 -1.73
CA ILE A 63 -7.32 9.31 -2.71
C ILE A 63 -7.66 8.20 -3.68
N ARG A 64 -7.67 8.51 -4.98
CA ARG A 64 -7.85 7.54 -6.06
C ARG A 64 -6.49 7.07 -6.55
N MET A 65 -6.35 5.77 -6.77
CA MET A 65 -5.16 5.21 -7.40
C MET A 65 -5.48 4.73 -8.82
N PHE A 66 -4.57 5.02 -9.73
CA PHE A 66 -4.60 4.58 -11.12
C PHE A 66 -3.43 3.64 -11.33
N VAL A 67 -3.69 2.43 -11.82
CA VAL A 67 -2.67 1.40 -12.06
C VAL A 67 -2.70 1.06 -13.54
N SER A 68 -1.53 1.05 -14.18
CA SER A 68 -1.43 0.78 -15.62
C SER A 68 -0.11 0.09 -15.97
N ASN A 69 -0.10 -0.62 -17.10
CA ASN A 69 1.09 -1.24 -17.69
C ASN A 69 1.36 -0.67 -19.10
N ASN A 70 1.12 0.64 -19.27
CA ASN A 70 1.26 1.31 -20.58
C ASN A 70 2.68 1.19 -21.16
N PHE A 71 3.68 0.91 -20.32
CA PHE A 71 5.08 0.73 -20.68
C PHE A 71 5.55 -0.71 -20.43
N HIS A 72 4.78 -1.69 -20.90
CA HIS A 72 5.13 -3.12 -20.78
C HIS A 72 6.62 -3.35 -21.12
N PRO A 73 7.39 -4.06 -20.27
CA PRO A 73 6.93 -4.96 -19.21
C PRO A 73 6.66 -4.31 -17.85
N LEU A 74 6.80 -2.99 -17.72
CA LEU A 74 6.78 -2.32 -16.42
C LEU A 74 5.38 -1.81 -16.05
N TRP A 75 5.18 -1.71 -14.74
CA TRP A 75 3.96 -1.23 -14.11
C TRP A 75 4.15 0.15 -13.48
N GLU A 76 3.06 0.91 -13.53
CA GLU A 76 2.93 2.23 -12.96
C GLU A 76 1.71 2.28 -12.05
N ALA A 77 1.84 2.94 -10.90
CA ALA A 77 0.73 3.39 -10.08
C ALA A 77 0.86 4.88 -9.75
N ARG A 78 -0.24 5.63 -9.87
CA ARG A 78 -0.31 7.05 -9.50
C ARG A 78 -1.50 7.33 -8.59
N CYS A 79 -1.29 8.17 -7.58
CA CYS A 79 -2.32 8.58 -6.62
C CYS A 79 -2.75 10.02 -6.85
N LYS A 80 -4.06 10.25 -6.86
CA LYS A 80 -4.69 11.55 -7.10
C LYS A 80 -5.68 11.90 -5.99
N LYS A 81 -5.65 13.14 -5.50
CA LYS A 81 -6.70 13.68 -4.64
C LYS A 81 -7.93 14.04 -5.47
N ASP A 82 -9.10 14.10 -4.84
CA ASP A 82 -10.31 14.61 -5.50
C ASP A 82 -10.17 16.10 -5.93
N THR A 83 -9.22 16.86 -5.36
CA THR A 83 -8.88 18.23 -5.81
C THR A 83 -8.25 18.27 -7.20
N GLY A 84 -7.74 17.15 -7.72
CA GLY A 84 -7.03 17.11 -8.99
C GLY A 84 -5.53 16.83 -8.87
N ASP A 85 -4.95 17.00 -7.67
CA ASP A 85 -3.50 16.94 -7.49
C ASP A 85 -2.96 15.50 -7.49
N TRP A 86 -1.89 15.26 -8.24
CA TRP A 86 -1.11 14.03 -8.18
C TRP A 86 -0.14 14.10 -6.99
N ILE A 87 -0.18 13.09 -6.13
CA ILE A 87 0.49 13.13 -4.81
C ILE A 87 1.23 11.83 -4.45
N GLY A 88 1.29 10.87 -5.36
CA GLY A 88 1.96 9.60 -5.14
C GLY A 88 2.26 8.90 -6.44
N HIS A 89 3.41 8.25 -6.51
CA HIS A 89 3.84 7.51 -7.69
C HIS A 89 4.68 6.29 -7.33
N GLY A 90 4.52 5.22 -8.11
CA GLY A 90 5.42 4.08 -8.20
C GLY A 90 5.58 3.79 -9.69
N PHE A 91 6.81 3.94 -10.21
CA PHE A 91 7.12 3.88 -11.64
C PHE A 91 8.09 2.75 -11.91
N ASP A 92 8.07 2.25 -13.15
CA ASP A 92 9.08 1.32 -13.67
C ASP A 92 9.24 0.04 -12.82
N GLU A 93 8.16 -0.42 -12.18
CA GLU A 93 8.19 -1.61 -11.34
C GLU A 93 7.89 -2.87 -12.14
N GLU A 94 8.51 -3.99 -11.75
CA GLU A 94 8.31 -5.27 -12.42
C GLU A 94 6.90 -5.85 -12.22
N THR A 95 6.20 -5.42 -11.16
CA THR A 95 4.87 -5.94 -10.80
C THR A 95 3.91 -4.82 -10.40
N ALA A 96 2.62 -5.01 -10.70
CA ALA A 96 1.57 -4.09 -10.27
C ALA A 96 1.48 -3.91 -8.73
N PRO A 97 1.57 -5.00 -7.92
CA PRO A 97 1.55 -4.90 -6.46
C PRO A 97 2.66 -4.00 -5.90
N LEU A 98 3.88 -4.09 -6.45
CA LEU A 98 5.01 -3.26 -6.02
C LEU A 98 4.81 -1.79 -6.38
N ALA A 99 4.33 -1.49 -7.60
CA ALA A 99 3.99 -0.13 -8.01
C ALA A 99 2.94 0.50 -7.09
N ILE A 100 1.88 -0.25 -6.75
CA ILE A 100 0.84 0.16 -5.81
C ILE A 100 1.43 0.51 -4.43
N CYS A 101 2.28 -0.36 -3.89
CA CYS A 101 2.91 -0.15 -2.58
C CYS A 101 3.77 1.12 -2.55
N LYS A 102 4.63 1.31 -3.55
CA LYS A 102 5.50 2.49 -3.65
C LYS A 102 4.70 3.79 -3.81
N ALA A 103 3.67 3.79 -4.66
CA ALA A 103 2.77 4.93 -4.82
C ALA A 103 2.06 5.29 -3.50
N ALA A 104 1.60 4.28 -2.75
CA ALA A 104 0.93 4.48 -1.48
C ALA A 104 1.87 5.00 -0.38
N LEU A 105 3.11 4.54 -0.35
CA LEU A 105 4.13 5.04 0.57
C LEU A 105 4.52 6.49 0.26
N ASN A 106 4.66 6.83 -1.03
CA ASN A 106 4.94 8.20 -1.46
C ASN A 106 3.83 9.18 -0.99
N VAL A 107 2.55 8.78 -1.07
CA VAL A 107 1.40 9.56 -0.55
C VAL A 107 1.56 9.93 0.93
N VAL A 108 2.18 9.07 1.74
CA VAL A 108 2.38 9.29 3.17
C VAL A 108 3.77 9.85 3.50
N GLY A 109 4.51 10.29 2.50
CA GLY A 109 5.83 10.92 2.65
C GLY A 109 6.96 9.92 2.91
N VAL A 110 6.77 8.63 2.56
CA VAL A 110 7.81 7.61 2.65
C VAL A 110 8.35 7.36 1.24
N GLU A 111 9.60 7.77 1.00
CA GLU A 111 10.31 7.48 -0.24
C GLU A 111 10.96 6.09 -0.18
N VAL A 112 10.79 5.33 -1.25
CA VAL A 112 11.30 3.97 -1.38
C VAL A 112 12.04 3.87 -2.71
N ASN A 113 13.34 3.63 -2.64
CA ASN A 113 14.20 3.33 -3.78
C ASN A 113 14.42 1.82 -3.91
#